data_AF-C1LM92-F1
#
_entry.id   AF-C1LM92-F1
#
_cell.length_a   1.000
_cell.length_b   1.000
_cell.length_c   1.000
_cell.angle_alpha   90.00
_cell.angle_beta   90.00
_cell.angle_gamma   90.00
#
_symmetry.space_group_name_H-M   'P 1'
#
loop_
_entity.id
_entity.type
_entity.pdbx_description
1 polymer ?
#
loop_
_entity_poly.entity_id
_entity_poly.type
_entity_poly.pdbx_seq_one_letter_code
_entity_poly.pdbx_strand_id
1 'polypeptide(L)' 'MSSSSRSGSSIYDFTAKDIDGVDVSLSKYRGYVCLIVNVACK' A
#
# COMPACT_ATOMS: atom_id res chain seq x y z
N MET A 1 -7.25 3.88 24.66
CA MET A 1 -7.22 2.61 23.92
C MET A 1 -5.91 2.58 23.15
N SER A 2 -5.03 1.64 23.49
CA SER A 2 -3.68 1.53 22.92
C SER A 2 -3.79 1.30 21.41
N SER A 3 -3.28 2.23 20.61
CA SER A 3 -3.13 2.05 19.17
C SER A 3 -1.98 1.08 18.94
N SER A 4 -2.30 -0.22 19.00
CA SER A 4 -1.40 -1.27 18.51
C SER A 4 -1.07 -0.94 17.06
N SER A 5 0.14 -0.46 16.81
CA SER A 5 0.70 -0.36 15.47
C SER A 5 0.54 -1.74 14.85
N ARG A 6 -0.42 -1.90 13.94
CA ARG A 6 -0.49 -3.10 13.10
C ARG A 6 0.79 -3.03 12.29
N SER A 7 1.81 -3.73 12.75
CA SER A 7 3.01 -4.03 11.99
C SER A 7 2.53 -4.85 10.81
N GLY A 8 2.07 -4.17 9.76
CA GLY A 8 1.71 -4.78 8.50
C GLY A 8 2.94 -5.53 8.04
N SER A 9 2.88 -6.85 8.13
CA SER A 9 4.03 -7.71 7.87
C SER A 9 4.43 -7.68 6.40
N SER A 10 3.55 -7.17 5.53
CA SER A 10 3.74 -7.09 4.10
C SER A 10 3.01 -5.90 3.48
N ILE A 11 3.51 -5.44 2.32
CA ILE A 11 2.84 -4.41 1.50
C ILE A 11 1.41 -4.80 1.10
N TYR A 12 1.10 -6.10 1.07
CA TYR A 12 -0.20 -6.62 0.67
C TYR A 12 -1.32 -6.36 1.70
N ASP A 13 -0.98 -5.94 2.91
CA ASP A 13 -1.94 -5.63 3.98
C ASP A 13 -2.46 -4.19 3.88
N PHE A 14 -1.94 -3.41 2.93
CA PHE A 14 -2.29 -2.00 2.76
C PHE A 14 -3.26 -1.79 1.60
N THR A 15 -3.99 -0.69 1.68
CA THR A 15 -4.81 -0.10 0.61
C THR A 15 -4.26 1.26 0.24
N ALA A 16 -4.32 1.61 -1.04
CA ALA A 16 -3.93 2.93 -1.54
C ALA A 16 -4.98 3.44 -2.53
N LYS A 17 -5.14 4.76 -2.62
CA LYS A 17 -5.92 5.36 -3.69
C LYS A 17 -5.18 5.26 -5.00
N ASP A 18 -5.88 4.82 -6.05
CA ASP A 18 -5.38 4.92 -7.41
C ASP A 18 -5.61 6.32 -8.00
N ILE A 19 -5.23 6.49 -9.27
CA ILE A 19 -5.33 7.75 -10.01
C ILE A 19 -6.78 8.20 -10.25
N ASP A 20 -7.74 7.28 -10.15
CA ASP A 20 -9.18 7.54 -10.29
C ASP A 20 -9.83 7.82 -8.92
N GLY A 21 -9.04 7.82 -7.83
CA GLY A 21 -9.48 8.10 -6.47
C GLY A 21 -10.11 6.91 -5.74
N VAL A 22 -10.06 5.72 -6.34
CA VAL A 22 -10.62 4.49 -5.79
C VAL A 22 -9.64 3.86 -4.81
N ASP A 23 -10.13 3.43 -3.65
CA ASP A 23 -9.32 2.70 -2.68
C ASP A 23 -9.09 1.26 -3.15
N VAL A 24 -7.84 0.94 -3.47
CA VAL A 24 -7.40 -0.34 -4.03
C VAL A 24 -6.52 -1.08 -3.03
N SER A 25 -6.84 -2.35 -2.77
CA SER A 25 -5.97 -3.22 -1.97
C SER A 25 -4.72 -3.62 -2.75
N LEU A 26 -3.55 -3.46 -2.13
CA LEU A 26 -2.26 -3.89 -2.71
C LEU A 26 -2.12 -5.41 -2.78
N SER A 27 -2.97 -6.17 -2.06
CA SER A 27 -3.03 -7.63 -2.15
C SER A 27 -3.24 -8.15 -3.58
N LYS A 28 -3.85 -7.33 -4.48
CA LYS A 28 -4.04 -7.68 -5.89
C LYS A 28 -2.73 -7.90 -6.67
N TYR A 29 -1.61 -7.41 -6.14
CA TYR A 29 -0.29 -7.55 -6.76
C TYR A 29 0.53 -8.72 -6.19
N ARG A 30 -0.06 -9.61 -5.40
CA ARG A 30 0.60 -10.85 -4.96
C ARG A 30 1.04 -11.69 -6.17
N GLY A 31 2.27 -12.20 -6.14
CA GLY A 31 2.84 -13.00 -7.23
C GLY A 31 3.48 -12.18 -8.36
N TYR A 32 3.40 -10.85 -8.31
CA TYR A 32 4.06 -9.96 -9.27
C TYR A 32 5.25 -9.25 -8.61
N VAL A 33 6.27 -8.95 -9.43
CA VAL A 33 7.35 -8.05 -9.02
C VAL A 33 6.78 -6.64 -8.98
N CYS A 34 6.87 -5.98 -7.82
CA CYS A 34 6.35 -4.64 -7.59
C CYS A 34 7.50 -3.64 -7.40
N LEU A 35 7.41 -2.48 -8.03
CA LEU A 35 8.32 -1.36 -7.80
C LEU A 35 7.59 -0.26 -7.03
N ILE A 36 8.08 0.06 -5.83
CA ILE A 36 7.58 1.16 -5.02
C ILE A 36 8.59 2.30 -5.12
N VAL A 37 8.15 3.45 -5.63
CA VAL A 37 8.99 4.64 -5.79
C VAL A 37 8.46 5.76 -4.90
N ASN A 38 9.37 6.43 -4.19
CA ASN A 38 9.06 7.70 -3.55
C ASN A 38 9.52 8.82 -4.49
N VAL A 39 8.57 9.49 -5.15
CA VAL A 39 8.86 10.60 -6.05
C VAL A 39 8.65 11.91 -5.28
N ALA A 40 9.72 12.63 -5.00
CA ALA A 40 9.65 13.98 -4.47
C ALA A 40 9.52 14.96 -5.64
N CYS A 41 8.39 15.67 -5.69
CA CYS A 41 8.17 16.78 -6.62
C CYS A 41 8.64 18.11 -5.97
N LYS A 42 9.00 19.11 -6.79
CA LYS A 42 9.46 20.43 -6.31
C LYS A 42 8.30 21.30 -5.85
#